data_AF-A0A8J2IQ80-F1
#
_entry.id   AF-A0A8J2IQ80-F1
#
_cell.length_a   1.000
_cell.length_b   1.000
_cell.length_c   1.000
_cell.angle_alpha   90.00
_cell.angle_beta   90.00
_cell.angle_gamma   90.00
#
_symmetry.space_group_name_H-M   'P 1'
#
loop_
_entity.id
_entity.type
_entity.pdbx_description
1 polymer ?
#
loop_
_entity_poly.entity_id
_entity_poly.type
_entity_poly.pdbx_seq_one_letter_code
_entity_poly.pdbx_strand_id
1 'polypeptide(L)'
;MHFPTILSSIAVFSTAVAAAPTEKPYVGVAIMTYNGDDSLPMNVPLGVLTHDKRKVTEIEIARVYSTVDGVKAPKTDQVTCQMYKDKYGTVPASKDFTAKKGAVISTKGVDFGWLLCRVNASK
;
A
#
# COMPACT_ATOMS: atom_id res chain seq x y z
N MET A 1 72.23 3.83 -2.67
CA MET A 1 71.19 2.83 -2.33
C MET A 1 70.41 3.40 -1.14
N HIS A 2 69.42 4.28 -1.41
CA HIS A 2 67.96 4.04 -1.37
C HIS A 2 67.36 4.02 0.05
N PHE A 3 66.74 5.14 0.42
CA PHE A 3 65.80 5.31 1.54
C PHE A 3 64.37 5.06 1.04
N PRO A 4 63.54 4.23 1.67
CA PRO A 4 62.14 4.11 1.31
C PRO A 4 61.30 5.06 2.16
N THR A 5 60.70 6.05 1.50
CA THR A 5 59.70 6.95 2.10
C THR A 5 58.34 6.28 2.03
N ILE A 6 57.73 5.97 3.17
CA ILE A 6 56.40 5.35 3.25
C ILE A 6 55.34 6.45 3.22
N LEU A 7 54.54 6.50 2.15
CA LEU A 7 53.37 7.37 2.01
C LEU A 7 52.14 6.68 2.63
N SER A 8 51.63 7.22 3.74
CA SER A 8 50.40 6.76 4.39
C SER A 8 49.19 7.52 3.83
N SER A 9 48.33 6.82 3.08
CA SER A 9 47.10 7.36 2.50
C SER A 9 45.96 7.35 3.54
N ILE A 10 45.41 8.51 3.86
CA ILE A 10 44.26 8.65 4.77
C ILE A 10 42.98 8.48 3.94
N ALA A 11 42.26 7.39 4.14
CA ALA A 11 40.94 7.19 3.53
C ALA A 11 39.87 7.97 4.29
N VAL A 12 39.31 9.02 3.67
CA VAL A 12 38.19 9.79 4.23
C VAL A 12 36.89 9.08 3.88
N PHE A 13 36.27 8.42 4.85
CA PHE A 13 34.96 7.81 4.68
C PHE A 13 33.87 8.89 4.79
N SER A 14 33.32 9.31 3.64
CA SER A 14 32.16 10.20 3.60
C SER A 14 30.88 9.37 3.71
N THR A 15 30.21 9.40 4.86
CA THR A 15 28.89 8.76 5.02
C THR A 15 27.83 9.67 4.39
N ALA A 16 27.39 9.34 3.18
CA ALA A 16 26.21 9.97 2.59
C ALA A 16 24.96 9.48 3.33
N VAL A 17 24.32 10.37 4.11
CA VAL A 17 23.02 10.10 4.70
C VAL A 17 21.97 10.26 3.60
N ALA A 18 21.46 9.16 3.06
CA ALA A 18 20.33 9.21 2.14
C ALA A 18 19.08 9.61 2.94
N ALA A 19 18.48 10.77 2.61
CA ALA A 19 17.19 11.16 3.16
C ALA A 19 16.11 10.16 2.70
N ALA A 20 15.29 9.67 3.63
CA ALA A 20 14.17 8.81 3.29
C ALA A 20 13.19 9.58 2.37
N PRO A 21 12.69 8.96 1.29
CA PRO A 21 11.72 9.61 0.41
C PRO A 21 10.48 10.01 1.22
N THR A 22 10.14 11.29 1.20
CA THR A 22 8.89 11.80 1.77
C THR A 22 7.72 11.30 0.93
N GLU A 23 6.87 10.45 1.49
CA GLU A 23 5.61 10.06 0.86
C GLU A 23 4.74 11.30 0.62
N LYS A 24 4.16 11.43 -0.58
CA LYS A 24 3.27 12.55 -0.91
C LYS A 24 1.98 12.43 -0.09
N PRO A 25 1.47 13.51 0.54
CA PRO A 25 0.22 13.46 1.30
C PRO A 25 -0.96 12.93 0.47
N TYR A 26 -1.83 12.12 1.08
CA TYR A 26 -3.00 11.53 0.42
C TYR A 26 -4.16 11.26 1.39
N VAL A 27 -5.34 11.06 0.81
CA VAL A 27 -6.47 10.44 1.51
C VAL A 27 -6.48 8.97 1.16
N GLY A 28 -6.46 8.12 2.18
CA GLY A 28 -6.22 6.69 2.04
C GLY A 28 -7.23 5.82 2.77
N VAL A 29 -7.19 4.55 2.42
CA VAL A 29 -7.95 3.48 3.06
C VAL A 29 -6.96 2.52 3.69
N ALA A 30 -7.09 2.30 4.99
CA ALA A 30 -6.37 1.25 5.68
C ALA A 30 -7.14 -0.06 5.48
N ILE A 31 -6.46 -1.03 4.89
CA ILE A 31 -6.98 -2.34 4.53
C ILE A 31 -6.31 -3.39 5.41
N MET A 32 -7.09 -4.35 5.89
CA MET A 32 -6.56 -5.60 6.42
C MET A 32 -6.68 -6.67 5.35
N THR A 33 -5.56 -7.33 5.06
CA THR A 33 -5.54 -8.50 4.17
C THR A 33 -5.29 -9.74 5.01
N TYR A 34 -5.99 -10.82 4.69
CA TYR A 34 -5.86 -12.10 5.39
C TYR A 34 -5.38 -13.20 4.45
N ASN A 35 -4.66 -14.17 4.97
CA ASN A 35 -4.32 -15.42 4.30
C ASN A 35 -4.47 -16.58 5.29
N GLY A 36 -5.69 -17.09 5.44
CA GLY A 36 -6.03 -17.92 6.59
C GLY A 36 -6.02 -17.08 7.88
N ASP A 37 -5.30 -17.53 8.90
CA ASP A 37 -5.22 -16.85 10.20
C ASP A 37 -4.23 -15.66 10.23
N ASP A 38 -3.36 -15.56 9.21
CA ASP A 38 -2.40 -14.46 9.09
C ASP A 38 -3.08 -13.20 8.59
N SER A 39 -2.79 -12.05 9.21
CA SER A 39 -3.29 -10.74 8.78
C SER A 39 -2.17 -9.71 8.66
N LEU A 40 -2.24 -8.87 7.62
CA LEU A 40 -1.29 -7.79 7.38
C LEU A 40 -2.02 -6.51 6.96
N PRO A 41 -1.64 -5.35 7.53
CA PRO A 41 -2.18 -4.08 7.09
C PRO A 41 -1.63 -3.69 5.71
N MET A 42 -2.38 -2.86 5.01
CA MET A 42 -2.00 -2.18 3.79
C MET A 42 -2.66 -0.82 3.72
N ASN A 43 -1.96 0.16 3.17
CA ASN A 43 -2.49 1.48 2.87
C ASN A 43 -2.76 1.62 1.38
N VAL A 44 -3.98 2.01 1.03
CA VAL A 44 -4.42 2.21 -0.37
C VAL A 44 -4.86 3.65 -0.54
N PRO A 45 -4.12 4.48 -1.29
CA PRO A 45 -4.57 5.82 -1.64
C PRO A 45 -5.88 5.77 -2.44
N LEU A 46 -6.82 6.65 -2.13
CA LEU A 46 -8.08 6.73 -2.88
C LEU A 46 -7.81 7.10 -4.34
N GLY A 47 -8.49 6.41 -5.26
CA GLY A 47 -8.34 6.64 -6.70
C GLY A 47 -7.07 6.06 -7.32
N VAL A 48 -6.22 5.38 -6.54
CA VAL A 48 -4.96 4.79 -7.02
C VAL A 48 -5.04 3.26 -6.99
N LEU A 49 -4.77 2.63 -8.13
CA LEU A 49 -4.58 1.17 -8.20
C LEU A 49 -3.29 0.79 -7.45
N THR A 50 -3.45 0.05 -6.37
CA THR A 50 -2.36 -0.35 -5.47
C THR A 50 -2.16 -1.86 -5.56
N HIS A 51 -0.91 -2.29 -5.65
CA HIS A 51 -0.52 -3.70 -5.69
C HIS A 51 0.54 -3.99 -4.64
N ASP A 52 0.59 -5.23 -4.16
CA ASP A 52 1.64 -5.74 -3.32
C ASP A 52 1.84 -7.23 -3.58
N LYS A 53 3.06 -7.71 -3.31
CA LYS A 53 3.44 -9.11 -3.45
C LYS A 53 3.07 -9.88 -2.18
N ARG A 54 1.79 -10.18 -2.03
CA ARG A 54 1.26 -11.03 -0.95
C ARG A 54 0.23 -12.01 -1.48
N LYS A 55 -0.03 -13.06 -0.71
CA LYS A 55 -1.18 -13.94 -0.93
C LYS A 55 -2.33 -13.50 -0.06
N VAL A 56 -3.55 -13.62 -0.57
CA VAL A 56 -4.78 -13.25 0.15
C VAL A 56 -5.87 -14.29 -0.03
N THR A 57 -6.66 -14.47 1.02
CA THR A 57 -7.96 -15.16 1.03
C THR A 57 -9.09 -14.16 1.23
N GLU A 58 -8.86 -13.10 1.99
CA GLU A 58 -9.86 -12.08 2.33
C GLU A 58 -9.25 -10.68 2.45
N ILE A 59 -10.09 -9.67 2.22
CA ILE A 59 -9.73 -8.25 2.29
C ILE A 59 -10.85 -7.49 3.01
N GLU A 60 -10.48 -6.65 3.97
CA GLU A 60 -11.41 -5.81 4.74
C GLU A 60 -10.96 -4.36 4.82
N ILE A 61 -11.92 -3.44 4.87
CA ILE A 61 -11.65 -2.01 5.12
C ILE A 61 -11.64 -1.78 6.63
N ALA A 62 -10.47 -1.44 7.19
CA ALA A 62 -10.33 -1.11 8.61
C ALA A 62 -10.74 0.33 8.91
N ARG A 63 -10.24 1.30 8.13
CA ARG A 63 -10.60 2.72 8.28
C ARG A 63 -10.28 3.53 7.03
N VAL A 64 -10.84 4.74 6.94
CA VAL A 64 -10.46 5.76 5.97
C VAL A 64 -9.76 6.89 6.72
N TYR A 65 -8.68 7.43 6.17
CA TYR A 65 -7.87 8.46 6.82
C TYR A 65 -7.38 9.50 5.80
N SER A 66 -6.90 10.63 6.32
CA SER A 66 -6.24 11.67 5.54
C SER A 66 -4.88 11.94 6.18
N THR A 67 -3.83 11.98 5.38
CA THR A 67 -2.51 12.49 5.80
C THR A 67 -2.31 13.94 5.36
N VAL A 68 -3.35 14.57 4.79
CA VAL A 68 -3.33 15.96 4.32
C VAL A 68 -3.90 16.85 5.41
N ASP A 69 -3.11 17.82 5.86
CA ASP A 69 -3.52 18.76 6.89
C ASP A 69 -4.79 19.54 6.49
N GLY A 70 -5.74 19.63 7.41
CA GLY A 70 -7.02 20.33 7.20
C GLY A 70 -8.03 19.59 6.30
N VAL A 71 -7.66 18.47 5.69
CA VAL A 71 -8.57 17.69 4.83
C VAL A 71 -9.21 16.56 5.64
N LYS A 72 -10.55 16.60 5.74
CA LYS A 72 -11.33 15.53 6.36
C LYS A 72 -11.44 14.34 5.40
N ALA A 73 -11.16 13.15 5.92
CA ALA A 73 -11.38 11.91 5.19
C ALA A 73 -12.89 11.68 4.94
N PRO A 74 -13.28 11.06 3.81
CA PRO A 74 -14.64 10.60 3.58
C PRO A 74 -15.12 9.66 4.69
N LYS A 75 -16.44 9.57 4.88
CA LYS A 75 -16.99 8.55 5.79
C LYS A 75 -16.70 7.16 5.22
N THR A 76 -16.47 6.20 6.11
CA THR A 76 -16.10 4.84 5.73
C THR A 76 -17.16 4.15 4.87
N ASP A 77 -18.45 4.46 5.06
CA ASP A 77 -19.56 3.92 4.28
C ASP A 77 -19.74 4.54 2.88
N GLN A 78 -19.03 5.64 2.61
CA GLN A 78 -18.93 6.27 1.30
C GLN A 78 -17.84 5.62 0.44
N VAL A 79 -16.97 4.79 1.00
CA VAL A 79 -15.88 4.13 0.27
C VAL A 79 -16.27 2.73 -0.18
N THR A 80 -16.02 2.45 -1.46
CA THR A 80 -16.07 1.10 -2.05
C THR A 80 -14.69 0.76 -2.58
N CYS A 81 -14.27 -0.49 -2.38
CA CYS A 81 -13.06 -1.03 -2.96
C CYS A 81 -13.37 -2.22 -3.88
N GLN A 82 -12.51 -2.45 -4.86
CA GLN A 82 -12.58 -3.60 -5.76
C GLN A 82 -11.17 -4.06 -6.12
N MET A 83 -10.95 -5.37 -6.10
CA MET A 83 -9.72 -5.99 -6.58
C MET A 83 -9.83 -6.33 -8.07
N TYR A 84 -8.74 -6.17 -8.80
CA TYR A 84 -8.60 -6.43 -10.24
C TYR A 84 -7.40 -7.35 -10.48
N LYS A 85 -7.41 -8.08 -11.59
CA LYS A 85 -6.30 -8.98 -11.96
C LYS A 85 -5.12 -8.23 -12.58
N ASP A 86 -5.37 -7.03 -13.12
CA ASP A 86 -4.41 -6.27 -13.91
C ASP A 86 -4.21 -4.85 -13.40
N LYS A 87 -3.06 -4.28 -13.78
CA LYS A 87 -2.64 -2.92 -13.40
C LYS A 87 -3.45 -1.79 -14.03
N TYR A 88 -4.35 -2.10 -14.95
CA TYR A 88 -5.20 -1.12 -15.63
C TYR A 88 -6.60 -1.06 -15.00
N GLY A 89 -6.92 -1.95 -14.05
CA GLY A 89 -8.22 -1.99 -13.38
C GLY A 89 -9.35 -2.39 -14.31
N THR A 90 -9.07 -3.24 -15.30
CA THR A 90 -10.03 -3.58 -16.37
C THR A 90 -10.69 -4.94 -16.16
N VAL A 91 -10.01 -5.89 -15.51
CA VAL A 91 -10.51 -7.24 -15.25
C VAL A 91 -10.76 -7.42 -13.76
N PRO A 92 -12.02 -7.38 -13.29
CA PRO A 92 -12.35 -7.63 -11.90
C PRO A 92 -11.85 -8.99 -11.39
N ALA A 93 -11.30 -8.98 -10.19
CA ALA A 93 -10.92 -10.16 -9.41
C ALA A 93 -11.79 -10.34 -8.16
N SER A 94 -12.54 -9.31 -7.77
CA SER A 94 -13.56 -9.37 -6.72
C SER A 94 -14.82 -8.63 -7.14
N LYS A 95 -15.92 -8.85 -6.40
CA LYS A 95 -17.03 -7.89 -6.36
C LYS A 95 -16.59 -6.65 -5.56
N ASP A 96 -17.35 -5.57 -5.73
CA ASP A 96 -17.25 -4.39 -4.89
C ASP A 96 -17.54 -4.73 -3.43
N PHE A 97 -16.75 -4.16 -2.53
CA PHE A 97 -16.85 -4.37 -1.09
C PHE A 97 -16.70 -3.06 -0.32
N THR A 98 -17.19 -3.05 0.92
CA THR A 98 -17.25 -1.86 1.79
C THR A 98 -16.84 -2.24 3.21
N ALA A 99 -16.71 -1.29 4.13
CA ALA A 99 -16.40 -1.64 5.52
C ALA A 99 -17.46 -2.48 6.24
N LYS A 100 -18.72 -2.45 5.77
CA LYS A 100 -19.78 -3.30 6.34
C LYS A 100 -19.72 -4.75 5.84
N LYS A 101 -19.02 -4.97 4.72
CA LYS A 101 -18.95 -6.27 4.04
C LYS A 101 -17.62 -6.37 3.32
N GLY A 102 -16.68 -7.10 3.93
CA GLY A 102 -15.40 -7.45 3.32
C GLY A 102 -15.53 -8.30 2.06
N ALA A 103 -14.41 -8.56 1.42
CA ALA A 103 -14.32 -9.38 0.22
C ALA A 103 -13.59 -10.70 0.52
N VAL A 104 -14.35 -11.79 0.55
CA VAL A 104 -13.79 -13.14 0.45
C VAL A 104 -13.33 -13.34 -1.00
N ILE A 105 -12.02 -13.40 -1.19
CA ILE A 105 -11.39 -13.51 -2.50
C ILE A 105 -11.33 -14.97 -2.95
N SER A 106 -10.92 -15.86 -2.03
CA SER A 106 -10.72 -17.27 -2.32
C SER A 106 -10.69 -18.08 -1.03
N THR A 107 -11.07 -19.35 -1.09
CA THR A 107 -10.94 -20.32 0.02
C THR A 107 -9.50 -20.82 0.20
N LYS A 108 -8.58 -20.45 -0.70
CA LYS A 108 -7.15 -20.74 -0.65
C LYS A 108 -6.36 -19.46 -0.97
N GLY A 109 -5.16 -19.32 -0.42
CA GLY A 109 -4.31 -18.15 -0.69
C GLY A 109 -4.01 -18.00 -2.19
N VAL A 110 -4.48 -16.89 -2.77
CA VAL A 110 -4.19 -16.49 -4.17
C VAL A 110 -3.33 -15.25 -4.19
N ASP A 111 -2.62 -15.00 -5.28
CA ASP A 111 -1.80 -13.80 -5.40
C ASP A 111 -2.69 -12.55 -5.40
N PHE A 112 -2.29 -11.55 -4.61
CA PHE A 112 -2.96 -10.27 -4.56
C PHE A 112 -2.87 -9.59 -5.92
N GLY A 113 -4.02 -9.16 -6.44
CA GLY A 113 -4.10 -8.42 -7.68
C GLY A 113 -3.82 -6.93 -7.47
N TRP A 114 -4.62 -6.08 -8.10
CA TRP A 114 -4.57 -4.63 -7.96
C TRP A 114 -5.84 -4.16 -7.25
N LEU A 115 -5.70 -3.46 -6.14
CA LEU A 115 -6.82 -2.97 -5.36
C LEU A 115 -7.01 -1.47 -5.59
N LEU A 116 -8.26 -1.08 -5.85
CA LEU A 116 -8.63 0.32 -6.02
C LEU A 116 -9.82 0.63 -5.12
N CYS A 117 -9.67 1.68 -4.32
CA CYS A 117 -10.72 2.22 -3.48
C CYS A 117 -11.18 3.57 -4.03
N ARG A 118 -12.50 3.76 -4.11
CA ARG A 118 -13.15 4.95 -4.67
C ARG A 118 -14.19 5.48 -3.68
N VAL A 119 -14.44 6.79 -3.75
CA VAL A 119 -15.55 7.42 -3.04
C VAL A 119 -16.80 7.34 -3.91
N ASN A 120 -17.91 6.90 -3.34
CA ASN A 120 -19.22 6.98 -3.97
C ASN A 120 -19.84 8.32 -3.61
N ALA A 121 -19.99 9.20 -4.59
CA ALA A 121 -20.58 10.53 -4.39
C ALA A 121 -22.09 10.50 -4.10
N SER A 122 -22.74 9.35 -4.26
CA SER A 122 -24.21 9.19 -4.22
C SER A 122 -24.77 8.70 -2.89
N LYS A 123 -24.01 8.75 -1.79
CA LYS A 123 -24.44 8.35 -0.43
C LYS A 123 -24.26 9.46 0.58
#